data_AF-A0A1I7ZBF0-F1
#
_entry.id   AF-A0A1I7ZBF0-F1
#
_cell.length_a   1.000
_cell.length_b   1.000
_cell.length_c   1.000
_cell.angle_alpha   90.00
_cell.angle_beta   90.00
_cell.angle_gamma   90.00
#
_symmetry.space_group_name_H-M   'P 1'
#
loop_
_entity.id
_entity.type
_entity.pdbx_description
1 polymer ?
#
loop_
_entity_poly.entity_id
_entity_poly.type
_entity_poly.pdbx_seq_one_letter_code
_entity_poly.pdbx_strand_id
1 'polypeptide(L)'
;MNTMSSSWDEDVLKEEVGLYVYLINENAVFSLRNLKHYDQHVSIVNLDYFNVQFITIMDGVLSLEGNPLYHPLTTRNFILLKNILSAGPDPCTLHLECEGMEDHPLVQELCLIPPLITEVVLVKQQLSSIETLSPLIERGTIQKFRTYVHYDESQEFFVLLCRFMTSPELLEYTIVFPSERTASDRKFLMEMVETLLTTGMAPFFTVYLPMQLRETFRRRTTNGRRQQLDFEFSTEFDSISIVRHL
;
A
#
# COMPACT_ATOMS: atom_id res chain seq x y z
N MET A 1 0.02 -58.46 -1.95
CA MET A 1 0.25 -57.47 -3.02
C MET A 1 -0.62 -56.27 -2.71
N ASN A 2 -0.03 -55.22 -2.14
CA ASN A 2 -0.63 -53.89 -2.01
C ASN A 2 0.52 -52.91 -2.19
N THR A 3 0.67 -52.37 -3.39
CA THR A 3 1.54 -51.24 -3.67
C THR A 3 0.73 -49.98 -3.41
N MET A 4 0.96 -49.37 -2.24
CA MET A 4 0.54 -47.99 -1.96
C MET A 4 1.32 -47.08 -2.91
N SER A 5 0.62 -46.52 -3.89
CA SER A 5 1.09 -45.40 -4.69
C SER A 5 0.94 -44.15 -3.84
N SER A 6 2.00 -43.70 -3.16
CA SER A 6 2.05 -42.35 -2.61
C SER A 6 2.31 -41.39 -3.78
N SER A 7 1.26 -40.73 -4.26
CA SER A 7 1.45 -39.54 -5.10
C SER A 7 1.99 -38.44 -4.19
N TRP A 8 3.28 -38.18 -4.31
CA TRP A 8 3.83 -36.91 -3.89
C TRP A 8 3.35 -35.91 -4.93
N ASP A 9 2.26 -35.19 -4.63
CA ASP A 9 2.07 -33.87 -5.23
C ASP A 9 3.22 -33.03 -4.68
N GLU A 10 4.30 -32.95 -5.45
CA GLU A 10 5.27 -31.88 -5.26
C GLU A 10 4.48 -30.59 -5.47
N ASP A 11 4.20 -29.88 -4.38
CA ASP A 11 3.75 -28.49 -4.43
C ASP A 11 4.82 -27.71 -5.21
N VAL A 12 4.64 -27.61 -6.53
CA VAL A 12 5.48 -26.79 -7.38
C VAL A 12 5.24 -25.36 -6.93
N LEU A 13 6.17 -24.85 -6.12
CA LEU A 13 6.16 -23.47 -5.65
C LEU A 13 6.07 -22.56 -6.87
N LYS A 14 4.93 -21.87 -7.01
CA LYS A 14 4.73 -20.86 -8.05
C LYS A 14 5.77 -19.77 -7.90
N GLU A 15 6.28 -19.30 -9.03
CA GLU A 15 7.18 -18.14 -9.01
C GLU A 15 6.41 -16.86 -8.69
N GLU A 16 7.09 -15.89 -8.09
CA GLU A 16 6.47 -14.64 -7.65
C GLU A 16 6.58 -13.55 -8.72
N VAL A 17 5.47 -12.83 -8.93
CA VAL A 17 5.38 -11.72 -9.87
C VAL A 17 4.77 -10.48 -9.23
N GLY A 18 5.16 -9.33 -9.78
CA GLY A 18 4.47 -8.06 -9.55
C GLY A 18 3.57 -7.73 -10.74
N LEU A 19 2.34 -7.35 -10.47
CA LEU A 19 1.42 -6.79 -11.46
C LEU A 19 1.57 -5.26 -11.47
N TYR A 20 1.96 -4.69 -12.60
CA TYR A 20 2.08 -3.24 -12.78
C TYR A 20 1.01 -2.75 -13.73
N VAL A 21 0.13 -1.86 -13.26
CA VAL A 21 -0.95 -1.23 -14.02
C VAL A 21 -0.60 0.24 -14.22
N TYR A 22 -0.67 0.68 -15.47
CA TYR A 22 -0.33 2.05 -15.89
C TYR A 22 -1.59 2.72 -16.46
N LEU A 23 -1.97 3.85 -15.88
CA LEU A 23 -3.12 4.64 -16.29
C LEU A 23 -2.69 5.66 -17.35
N ILE A 24 -3.31 5.63 -18.52
CA ILE A 24 -2.93 6.45 -19.68
C ILE A 24 -4.20 7.15 -20.20
N ASN A 25 -4.49 8.34 -19.67
CA ASN A 25 -5.77 9.02 -19.90
C ASN A 25 -6.94 8.05 -19.59
N GLU A 26 -7.92 7.93 -20.49
CA GLU A 26 -9.07 7.03 -20.33
C GLU A 26 -8.74 5.53 -20.54
N ASN A 27 -7.50 5.21 -20.91
CA ASN A 27 -7.04 3.84 -21.14
C ASN A 27 -6.15 3.36 -20.00
N ALA A 28 -5.97 2.05 -19.91
CA ALA A 28 -4.97 1.45 -19.03
C ALA A 28 -4.26 0.28 -19.72
N VAL A 29 -2.98 0.12 -19.40
CA VAL A 29 -2.17 -1.04 -19.78
C VAL A 29 -1.57 -1.68 -18.54
N PHE A 30 -1.14 -2.93 -18.64
CA PHE A 30 -0.46 -3.60 -17.54
C PHE A 30 0.69 -4.46 -18.04
N SER A 31 1.59 -4.79 -17.11
CA SER A 31 2.68 -5.74 -17.34
C SER A 31 2.90 -6.58 -16.09
N LEU A 32 3.48 -7.76 -16.28
CA LEU A 32 3.85 -8.66 -15.19
C LEU A 32 5.36 -8.81 -15.18
N ARG A 33 5.98 -8.68 -14.02
CA ARG A 33 7.44 -8.80 -13.88
C ARG A 33 7.77 -9.87 -12.87
N ASN A 34 8.75 -10.70 -13.20
CA ASN A 34 9.30 -11.67 -12.27
C ASN A 34 10.11 -10.96 -11.19
N LEU A 35 9.83 -11.24 -9.91
CA LEU A 35 10.50 -10.55 -8.80
C LEU A 35 11.95 -10.99 -8.58
N LYS A 36 12.32 -12.19 -9.04
CA LYS A 36 13.71 -12.67 -9.01
C LYS A 36 14.51 -12.17 -10.23
N HIS A 37 13.82 -11.84 -11.31
CA HIS A 37 14.41 -11.45 -12.58
C HIS A 37 13.68 -10.21 -13.15
N TYR A 38 13.95 -9.03 -12.58
CA TYR A 38 13.22 -7.78 -12.89
C TYR A 38 13.19 -7.38 -14.37
N ASP A 39 14.17 -7.83 -15.17
CA ASP A 39 14.23 -7.57 -16.61
C ASP A 39 13.31 -8.51 -17.45
N GLN A 40 12.71 -9.52 -16.81
CA GLN A 40 11.88 -10.52 -17.48
C GLN A 40 10.39 -10.19 -17.35
N HIS A 41 9.79 -9.84 -18.49
CA HIS A 41 8.35 -9.75 -18.62
C HIS A 41 7.72 -11.14 -18.68
N VAL A 42 6.70 -11.35 -17.86
CA VAL A 42 5.94 -12.59 -17.85
C VAL A 42 4.80 -12.49 -18.84
N SER A 43 4.69 -13.49 -19.71
CA SER A 43 3.58 -13.57 -20.65
C SER A 43 2.26 -13.83 -19.92
N ILE A 44 1.23 -13.09 -20.28
CA ILE A 44 -0.13 -13.24 -19.75
C ILE A 44 -0.67 -14.68 -19.83
N VAL A 45 -0.24 -15.46 -20.83
CA VAL A 45 -0.70 -16.85 -21.01
C VAL A 45 -0.13 -17.82 -19.97
N ASN A 46 0.93 -17.41 -19.27
CA ASN A 46 1.59 -18.22 -18.26
C ASN A 46 1.19 -17.81 -16.84
N LEU A 47 0.21 -16.92 -16.68
CA LEU A 47 -0.15 -16.34 -15.38
C LEU A 47 -0.53 -17.38 -14.32
N ASP A 48 -1.13 -18.50 -14.71
CA ASP A 48 -1.54 -19.55 -13.77
C ASP A 48 -0.36 -20.21 -13.02
N TYR A 49 0.86 -20.09 -13.56
CA TYR A 49 2.10 -20.59 -12.96
C TYR A 49 2.73 -19.64 -11.96
N PHE A 50 2.20 -18.42 -11.81
CA PHE A 50 2.76 -17.40 -10.95
C PHE A 50 1.83 -17.04 -9.80
N ASN A 51 2.44 -16.51 -8.75
CA ASN A 51 1.78 -15.93 -7.61
C ASN A 51 1.99 -14.41 -7.62
N VAL A 52 0.90 -13.64 -7.55
CA VAL A 52 0.98 -12.17 -7.57
C VAL A 52 1.23 -11.68 -6.14
N GLN A 53 2.45 -11.21 -5.88
CA GLN A 53 2.84 -10.72 -4.55
C GLN A 53 2.45 -9.26 -4.32
N PHE A 54 2.42 -8.47 -5.39
CA PHE A 54 1.93 -7.11 -5.30
C PHE A 54 1.32 -6.61 -6.60
N ILE A 55 0.45 -5.61 -6.46
CA ILE A 55 -0.16 -4.84 -7.53
C ILE A 55 0.32 -3.41 -7.36
N THR A 56 0.91 -2.82 -8.39
CA THR A 56 1.27 -1.41 -8.41
C THR A 56 0.46 -0.71 -9.48
N ILE A 57 -0.31 0.30 -9.07
CA ILE A 57 -1.09 1.17 -9.97
C ILE A 57 -0.38 2.52 -10.02
N MET A 58 -0.01 2.98 -11.21
CA MET A 58 0.74 4.23 -11.37
C MET A 58 0.37 4.98 -12.64
N ASP A 59 0.77 6.23 -12.74
CA ASP A 59 0.59 7.00 -13.98
C ASP A 59 1.49 6.46 -15.09
N GLY A 60 0.87 6.24 -16.25
CA GLY A 60 1.55 5.83 -17.46
C GLY A 60 1.89 7.00 -18.36
N VAL A 61 2.80 6.76 -19.30
CA VAL A 61 3.08 7.69 -20.40
C VAL A 61 2.53 7.11 -21.70
N LEU A 62 2.13 7.97 -22.64
CA LEU A 62 1.52 7.57 -23.93
C LEU A 62 2.37 6.54 -24.70
N SER A 63 3.71 6.57 -24.57
CA SER A 63 4.60 5.63 -25.26
C SER A 63 4.50 4.18 -24.75
N LEU A 64 3.79 3.93 -23.66
CA LEU A 64 3.49 2.57 -23.19
C LEU A 64 2.37 1.92 -24.02
N GLU A 65 1.49 2.73 -24.62
CA GLU A 65 0.45 2.23 -25.50
C GLU A 65 1.05 1.69 -26.81
N GLY A 66 0.72 0.46 -27.18
CA GLY A 66 1.26 -0.22 -28.36
C GLY A 66 2.66 -0.82 -28.19
N ASN A 67 3.29 -0.64 -27.02
CA ASN A 67 4.54 -1.34 -26.70
C ASN A 67 4.25 -2.84 -26.46
N PRO A 68 4.94 -3.78 -27.14
CA PRO A 68 4.66 -5.21 -27.04
C PRO A 68 4.91 -5.83 -25.66
N LEU A 69 5.61 -5.13 -24.76
CA LEU A 69 5.86 -5.56 -23.38
C LEU A 69 4.66 -5.31 -22.44
N TYR A 70 3.68 -4.53 -22.90
CA TYR A 70 2.51 -4.14 -22.13
C TYR A 70 1.24 -4.69 -22.78
N HIS A 71 0.28 -5.04 -21.94
CA HIS A 71 -1.00 -5.58 -22.36
C HIS A 71 -2.09 -4.56 -22.10
N PRO A 72 -2.98 -4.29 -23.07
CA PRO A 72 -4.12 -3.40 -22.82
C PRO A 72 -5.04 -4.02 -21.77
N LEU A 73 -5.55 -3.21 -20.84
CA LEU A 73 -6.47 -3.64 -19.80
C LEU A 73 -7.91 -3.70 -20.35
N THR A 74 -8.11 -4.55 -21.37
CA THR A 74 -9.43 -4.83 -21.95
C THR A 74 -10.29 -5.63 -20.96
N THR A 75 -11.62 -5.65 -21.14
CA THR A 75 -12.53 -6.48 -20.33
C THR A 75 -12.09 -7.94 -20.24
N ARG A 76 -11.59 -8.52 -21.36
CA ARG A 76 -11.10 -9.90 -21.39
C ARG A 76 -9.88 -10.08 -20.49
N ASN A 77 -8.90 -9.20 -20.58
CA ASN A 77 -7.69 -9.28 -19.77
C ASN A 77 -7.99 -8.97 -18.29
N PHE A 78 -8.92 -8.06 -18.03
CA PHE A 78 -9.38 -7.77 -16.68
C PHE A 78 -10.04 -8.98 -16.00
N ILE A 79 -10.94 -9.70 -16.70
CA ILE A 79 -11.53 -10.94 -16.19
C ILE A 79 -10.46 -11.98 -15.86
N LEU A 80 -9.43 -12.11 -16.73
CA LEU A 80 -8.32 -13.02 -16.47
C LEU A 80 -7.57 -12.64 -15.19
N LEU A 81 -7.17 -11.36 -15.04
CA LEU A 81 -6.51 -10.86 -13.85
C LEU A 81 -7.36 -11.10 -12.59
N LYS A 82 -8.66 -10.82 -12.67
CA LYS A 82 -9.59 -11.04 -11.56
C LYS A 82 -9.63 -12.50 -11.12
N ASN A 83 -9.67 -13.44 -12.06
CA ASN A 83 -9.69 -14.86 -11.74
C ASN A 83 -8.40 -15.30 -11.03
N ILE A 84 -7.25 -14.80 -11.47
CA ILE A 84 -5.94 -15.14 -10.87
C ILE A 84 -5.83 -14.55 -9.46
N LEU A 85 -6.16 -13.26 -9.32
CA LEU A 85 -6.12 -12.56 -8.04
C LEU A 85 -7.11 -13.14 -7.02
N SER A 86 -8.25 -13.68 -7.48
CA SER A 86 -9.25 -14.31 -6.60
C SER A 86 -8.91 -15.77 -6.25
N ALA A 87 -8.00 -16.41 -7.00
CA ALA A 87 -7.62 -17.81 -6.81
C ALA A 87 -6.35 -17.97 -5.95
N GLY A 88 -5.56 -16.91 -5.78
CA GLY A 88 -4.33 -16.92 -4.99
C GLY A 88 -4.64 -17.01 -3.48
N PRO A 89 -4.06 -17.99 -2.75
CA PRO A 89 -4.21 -18.09 -1.30
C PRO A 89 -3.25 -17.17 -0.54
N ASP A 90 -2.44 -16.38 -1.25
CA ASP A 90 -1.33 -15.63 -0.67
C ASP A 90 -1.65 -14.14 -0.49
N PRO A 91 -1.20 -13.54 0.63
CA PRO A 91 -1.24 -12.11 0.84
C PRO A 91 -0.59 -11.33 -0.30
N CYS A 92 -1.26 -10.25 -0.70
CA CYS A 92 -0.84 -9.34 -1.75
C CYS A 92 -0.71 -7.92 -1.18
N THR A 93 0.28 -7.19 -1.67
CA THR A 93 0.47 -5.77 -1.38
C THR A 93 -0.13 -4.92 -2.51
N LEU A 94 -0.91 -3.89 -2.17
CA LEU A 94 -1.40 -2.91 -3.13
C LEU A 94 -0.60 -1.61 -3.00
N HIS A 95 0.10 -1.24 -4.06
CA HIS A 95 0.78 0.04 -4.21
C HIS A 95 -0.06 0.97 -5.09
N LEU A 96 -0.39 2.15 -4.58
CA LEU A 96 -1.04 3.22 -5.33
C LEU A 96 -0.05 4.37 -5.49
N GLU A 97 0.40 4.60 -6.73
CA GLU A 97 1.40 5.59 -7.14
C GLU A 97 0.90 6.45 -8.33
N CYS A 98 -0.36 6.87 -8.29
CA CYS A 98 -0.99 7.67 -9.35
C CYS A 98 -1.52 9.02 -8.83
N GLU A 99 -1.39 10.06 -9.64
CA GLU A 99 -1.90 11.42 -9.42
C GLU A 99 -3.19 11.63 -10.25
N GLY A 100 -4.34 11.81 -9.59
CA GLY A 100 -5.56 12.32 -10.24
C GLY A 100 -6.37 11.32 -11.09
N MET A 101 -6.08 10.02 -11.01
CA MET A 101 -6.78 8.97 -11.78
C MET A 101 -7.50 7.94 -10.89
N GLU A 102 -7.80 8.33 -9.66
CA GLU A 102 -8.37 7.47 -8.60
C GLU A 102 -9.83 7.07 -8.89
N ASP A 103 -10.52 7.82 -9.76
CA ASP A 103 -11.89 7.53 -10.26
C ASP A 103 -11.90 6.58 -11.46
N HIS A 104 -10.73 6.10 -11.92
CA HIS A 104 -10.70 5.19 -13.05
C HIS A 104 -11.45 3.89 -12.69
N PRO A 105 -12.54 3.52 -13.41
CA PRO A 105 -13.40 2.40 -13.00
C PRO A 105 -12.65 1.09 -12.79
N LEU A 106 -11.64 0.81 -13.62
CA LEU A 106 -10.82 -0.40 -13.48
C LEU A 106 -9.93 -0.39 -12.23
N VAL A 107 -9.51 0.77 -11.73
CA VAL A 107 -8.76 0.87 -10.47
C VAL A 107 -9.68 0.54 -9.30
N GLN A 108 -10.88 1.13 -9.28
CA GLN A 108 -11.90 0.79 -8.29
C GLN A 108 -12.23 -0.70 -8.32
N GLU A 109 -12.43 -1.27 -9.51
CA GLU A 109 -12.69 -2.70 -9.63
C GLU A 109 -11.51 -3.57 -9.16
N LEU A 110 -10.26 -3.22 -9.46
CA LEU A 110 -9.06 -3.92 -8.96
C LEU A 110 -8.98 -3.88 -7.43
N CYS A 111 -9.22 -2.72 -6.83
CA CYS A 111 -9.27 -2.55 -5.37
C CYS A 111 -10.42 -3.36 -4.74
N LEU A 112 -11.47 -3.68 -5.50
CA LEU A 112 -12.62 -4.44 -5.01
C LEU A 112 -12.48 -5.96 -5.18
N ILE A 113 -11.43 -6.47 -5.81
CA ILE A 113 -11.24 -7.92 -5.99
C ILE A 113 -11.06 -8.61 -4.62
N PRO A 114 -11.83 -9.67 -4.28
CA PRO A 114 -11.70 -10.40 -3.00
C PRO A 114 -10.61 -11.49 -3.03
N PRO A 115 -10.03 -11.87 -1.86
CA PRO A 115 -8.91 -11.26 -1.13
C PRO A 115 -7.59 -12.05 -1.34
N LEU A 116 -6.39 -11.47 -1.18
CA LEU A 116 -5.80 -11.11 0.12
C LEU A 116 -4.97 -9.81 0.06
N ILE A 117 -5.59 -8.66 -0.22
CA ILE A 117 -4.88 -7.40 0.01
C ILE A 117 -4.73 -7.19 1.53
N THR A 118 -3.53 -7.46 2.04
CA THR A 118 -3.19 -7.31 3.46
C THR A 118 -2.31 -6.10 3.72
N GLU A 119 -1.64 -5.59 2.70
CA GLU A 119 -0.81 -4.38 2.79
C GLU A 119 -1.24 -3.36 1.75
N VAL A 120 -1.39 -2.12 2.17
CA VAL A 120 -1.63 -0.97 1.29
C VAL A 120 -0.50 0.03 1.44
N VAL A 121 0.12 0.40 0.32
CA VAL A 121 1.19 1.39 0.23
C VAL A 121 0.72 2.55 -0.65
N LEU A 122 0.62 3.75 -0.07
CA LEU A 122 0.22 4.97 -0.77
C LEU A 122 1.45 5.84 -1.04
N VAL A 123 1.72 6.11 -2.32
CA VAL A 123 2.79 6.98 -2.81
C VAL A 123 2.14 8.07 -3.66
N LYS A 124 2.42 9.36 -3.39
CA LYS A 124 1.92 10.49 -4.19
C LYS A 124 0.38 10.54 -4.40
N GLN A 125 -0.41 10.28 -3.36
CA GLN A 125 -1.87 10.25 -3.51
C GLN A 125 -2.51 11.63 -3.40
N GLN A 126 -3.66 11.80 -4.08
CA GLN A 126 -4.60 12.89 -3.86
C GLN A 126 -5.86 12.37 -3.15
N LEU A 127 -6.77 13.28 -2.83
CA LEU A 127 -7.88 13.10 -1.88
C LEU A 127 -9.01 12.18 -2.35
N SER A 128 -9.12 11.93 -3.66
CA SER A 128 -10.13 11.03 -4.24
C SER A 128 -9.87 9.55 -3.86
N SER A 129 -8.70 9.21 -3.31
CA SER A 129 -8.29 7.86 -2.90
C SER A 129 -9.11 7.32 -1.72
N ILE A 130 -9.78 8.20 -0.95
CA ILE A 130 -10.56 7.83 0.23
C ILE A 130 -11.74 6.93 -0.13
N GLU A 131 -12.47 7.27 -1.18
CA GLU A 131 -13.65 6.49 -1.60
C GLU A 131 -13.22 5.14 -2.16
N THR A 132 -12.14 5.10 -2.94
CA THR A 132 -11.57 3.88 -3.49
C THR A 132 -11.01 2.94 -2.42
N LEU A 133 -10.44 3.49 -1.34
CA LEU A 133 -9.85 2.70 -0.25
C LEU A 133 -10.85 2.31 0.85
N SER A 134 -11.97 3.04 1.00
CA SER A 134 -12.96 2.77 2.05
C SER A 134 -13.47 1.31 2.03
N PRO A 135 -13.82 0.72 0.87
CA PRO A 135 -14.21 -0.69 0.81
C PRO A 135 -13.13 -1.66 1.27
N LEU A 136 -11.85 -1.34 1.09
CA LEU A 136 -10.74 -2.17 1.55
C LEU A 136 -10.62 -2.12 3.09
N ILE A 137 -10.80 -0.94 3.68
CA ILE A 137 -10.80 -0.76 5.14
C ILE A 137 -12.00 -1.49 5.77
N GLU A 138 -13.20 -1.29 5.21
CA GLU A 138 -14.45 -1.89 5.71
C GLU A 138 -14.44 -3.42 5.68
N ARG A 139 -13.67 -4.02 4.77
CA ARG A 139 -13.47 -5.48 4.71
C ARG A 139 -12.63 -6.03 5.86
N GLY A 140 -11.84 -5.21 6.53
CA GLY A 140 -10.98 -5.63 7.65
C GLY A 140 -9.88 -6.62 7.25
N THR A 141 -9.44 -6.64 5.99
CA THR A 141 -8.34 -7.55 5.56
C THR A 141 -6.96 -6.90 5.66
N ILE A 142 -6.91 -5.58 5.81
CA ILE A 142 -5.68 -4.81 5.81
C ILE A 142 -4.99 -4.95 7.15
N GLN A 143 -3.81 -5.55 7.14
CA GLN A 143 -2.95 -5.73 8.31
C GLN A 143 -1.82 -4.71 8.35
N LYS A 144 -1.45 -4.16 7.19
CA LYS A 144 -0.36 -3.20 7.07
C LYS A 144 -0.78 -2.02 6.22
N PHE A 145 -0.44 -0.83 6.67
CA PHE A 145 -0.66 0.38 5.91
C PHE A 145 0.61 1.23 5.93
N ARG A 146 1.02 1.70 4.76
CA ARG A 146 2.15 2.61 4.58
C ARG A 146 1.73 3.77 3.72
N THR A 147 2.09 4.99 4.10
CA THR A 147 1.86 6.16 3.26
C THR A 147 3.06 7.10 3.26
N TYR A 148 3.33 7.69 2.09
CA TYR A 148 4.27 8.79 1.92
C TYR A 148 3.45 10.06 1.75
N VAL A 149 3.46 10.93 2.76
CA VAL A 149 2.62 12.13 2.82
C VAL A 149 3.27 13.21 1.96
N HIS A 150 2.61 13.70 0.92
CA HIS A 150 3.14 14.79 0.09
C HIS A 150 2.62 16.16 0.55
N TYR A 151 2.92 17.23 -0.20
CA TYR A 151 2.55 18.60 0.16
C TYR A 151 1.11 18.88 -0.27
N ASP A 152 0.34 19.54 0.60
CA ASP A 152 -1.05 19.98 0.37
C ASP A 152 -2.18 18.97 0.65
N GLU A 153 -2.00 18.11 1.66
CA GLU A 153 -3.05 17.20 2.09
C GLU A 153 -4.16 17.92 2.86
N SER A 154 -5.42 17.68 2.46
CA SER A 154 -6.57 18.28 3.11
C SER A 154 -7.01 17.54 4.38
N GLN A 155 -8.02 18.11 5.04
CA GLN A 155 -8.67 17.50 6.21
C GLN A 155 -9.25 16.12 5.92
N GLU A 156 -9.67 15.85 4.69
CA GLU A 156 -10.23 14.56 4.29
C GLU A 156 -9.15 13.46 4.32
N PHE A 157 -7.93 13.71 3.83
CA PHE A 157 -6.83 12.73 3.93
C PHE A 157 -6.53 12.38 5.39
N PHE A 158 -6.55 13.37 6.28
CA PHE A 158 -6.41 13.14 7.72
C PHE A 158 -7.48 12.18 8.26
N VAL A 159 -8.73 12.35 7.85
CA VAL A 159 -9.84 11.48 8.25
C VAL A 159 -9.60 10.05 7.75
N LEU A 160 -9.09 9.86 6.53
CA LEU A 160 -8.73 8.54 6.01
C LEU A 160 -7.64 7.88 6.86
N LEU A 161 -6.55 8.59 7.12
CA LEU A 161 -5.47 8.11 8.00
C LEU A 161 -6.03 7.69 9.36
N CYS A 162 -6.92 8.51 9.94
CA CYS A 162 -7.60 8.17 11.19
C CYS A 162 -8.44 6.89 11.09
N ARG A 163 -9.18 6.69 9.99
CA ARG A 163 -9.96 5.46 9.78
C ARG A 163 -9.06 4.22 9.74
N PHE A 164 -7.95 4.26 9.02
CA PHE A 164 -6.99 3.16 9.02
C PHE A 164 -6.47 2.86 10.42
N MET A 165 -6.05 3.90 11.16
CA MET A 165 -5.58 3.74 12.54
C MET A 165 -6.64 3.13 13.47
N THR A 166 -7.93 3.24 13.12
CA THR A 166 -9.04 2.66 13.90
C THR A 166 -9.37 1.21 13.56
N SER A 167 -8.78 0.63 12.51
CA SER A 167 -9.04 -0.77 12.12
C SER A 167 -8.41 -1.72 13.14
N PRO A 168 -9.20 -2.65 13.73
CA PRO A 168 -8.67 -3.60 14.72
C PRO A 168 -7.77 -4.68 14.10
N GLU A 169 -7.87 -4.91 12.79
CA GLU A 169 -7.03 -5.87 12.06
C GLU A 169 -5.67 -5.31 11.67
N LEU A 170 -5.49 -3.99 11.79
CA LEU A 170 -4.26 -3.30 11.45
C LEU A 170 -3.15 -3.60 12.48
N LEU A 171 -2.12 -4.29 12.01
CA LEU A 171 -0.95 -4.68 12.79
C LEU A 171 0.20 -3.68 12.67
N GLU A 172 0.38 -3.07 11.50
CA GLU A 172 1.47 -2.13 11.23
C GLU A 172 0.94 -0.88 10.52
N TYR A 173 1.28 0.28 11.06
CA TYR A 173 0.90 1.57 10.49
C TYR A 173 2.11 2.48 10.31
N THR A 174 2.50 2.75 9.07
CA THR A 174 3.69 3.55 8.75
C THR A 174 3.32 4.83 8.03
N ILE A 175 3.76 5.98 8.55
CA ILE A 175 3.66 7.27 7.86
C ILE A 175 5.05 7.85 7.64
N VAL A 176 5.37 8.19 6.40
CA VAL A 176 6.64 8.80 6.00
C VAL A 176 6.38 10.24 5.54
N PHE A 177 7.08 11.19 6.15
CA PHE A 177 7.05 12.60 5.76
C PHE A 177 8.35 12.97 5.00
N PRO A 178 8.31 13.68 3.85
CA PRO A 178 9.49 14.28 3.22
C PRO A 178 10.22 15.25 4.16
N SER A 179 11.52 15.39 3.89
CA SER A 179 12.48 16.18 4.68
C SER A 179 12.24 17.69 4.66
N GLU A 180 11.72 18.22 3.56
CA GLU A 180 11.36 19.63 3.41
C GLU A 180 9.87 19.79 3.75
N ARG A 181 9.50 20.77 4.58
CA ARG A 181 8.11 20.97 5.01
C ARG A 181 7.79 22.44 5.24
N THR A 182 6.54 22.80 4.97
CA THR A 182 5.93 24.10 5.26
C THR A 182 5.42 24.16 6.71
N ALA A 183 4.98 25.34 7.17
CA ALA A 183 4.45 25.50 8.52
C ALA A 183 3.12 24.75 8.76
N SER A 184 2.29 24.56 7.73
CA SER A 184 1.02 23.83 7.79
C SER A 184 1.23 22.34 8.06
N ASP A 185 2.25 21.74 7.44
CA ASP A 185 2.63 20.33 7.65
C ASP A 185 2.95 20.03 9.12
N ARG A 186 3.57 20.99 9.82
CA ARG A 186 3.88 20.86 11.25
C ARG A 186 2.61 20.77 12.09
N LYS A 187 1.60 21.59 11.79
CA LYS A 187 0.34 21.60 12.53
C LYS A 187 -0.40 20.28 12.32
N PHE A 188 -0.55 19.86 11.06
CA PHE A 188 -1.17 18.58 10.67
C PHE A 188 -0.52 17.42 11.41
N LEU A 189 0.82 17.35 11.38
CA LEU A 189 1.55 16.29 12.05
C LEU A 189 1.28 16.28 13.55
N MET A 190 1.30 17.45 14.21
CA MET A 190 1.08 17.50 15.65
C MET A 190 -0.34 17.07 16.01
N GLU A 191 -1.35 17.42 15.21
CA GLU A 191 -2.73 16.96 15.41
C GLU A 191 -2.84 15.44 15.23
N MET A 192 -2.14 14.87 14.25
CA MET A 192 -2.07 13.43 14.03
C MET A 192 -1.41 12.67 15.18
N VAL A 193 -0.26 13.16 15.64
CA VAL A 193 0.44 12.61 16.81
C VAL A 193 -0.45 12.74 18.05
N GLU A 194 -1.07 13.90 18.30
CA GLU A 194 -1.98 14.07 19.44
C GLU A 194 -3.19 13.11 19.37
N THR A 195 -3.72 12.88 18.17
CA THR A 195 -4.81 11.92 17.94
C THR A 195 -4.36 10.50 18.24
N LEU A 196 -3.23 10.07 17.70
CA LEU A 196 -2.62 8.75 17.96
C LEU A 196 -2.42 8.46 19.45
N LEU A 197 -1.97 9.47 20.20
CA LEU A 197 -1.69 9.33 21.63
C LEU A 197 -2.95 9.31 22.51
N THR A 198 -4.07 9.82 22.02
CA THR A 198 -5.30 9.94 22.80
C THR A 198 -6.28 8.80 22.54
N THR A 199 -6.30 8.24 21.34
CA THR A 199 -7.37 7.31 20.93
C THR A 199 -7.18 5.87 21.43
N GLY A 200 -6.01 5.51 21.98
CA GLY A 200 -5.78 4.12 22.44
C GLY A 200 -5.67 3.09 21.30
N MET A 201 -5.42 3.55 20.08
CA MET A 201 -5.55 2.77 18.84
C MET A 201 -4.22 2.23 18.30
N ALA A 202 -4.34 1.12 17.57
CA ALA A 202 -3.33 0.26 16.92
C ALA A 202 -2.16 -0.21 17.83
N PRO A 203 -1.81 -1.52 17.82
CA PRO A 203 -0.75 -2.05 18.66
C PRO A 203 0.65 -1.58 18.23
N PHE A 204 0.86 -1.28 16.94
CA PHE A 204 2.12 -0.74 16.43
C PHE A 204 1.87 0.35 15.39
N PHE A 205 2.46 1.50 15.64
CA PHE A 205 2.58 2.55 14.63
C PHE A 205 4.04 2.96 14.52
N THR A 206 4.45 3.41 13.34
CA THR A 206 5.75 4.01 13.06
C THR A 206 5.51 5.28 12.27
N VAL A 207 5.87 6.41 12.85
CA VAL A 207 5.84 7.69 12.12
C VAL A 207 7.28 8.10 11.91
N TYR A 208 7.69 8.36 10.66
CA TYR A 208 9.01 8.89 10.30
C TYR A 208 8.95 10.42 10.13
N LEU A 209 9.54 11.14 11.09
CA LEU A 209 9.47 12.61 11.16
C LEU A 209 10.79 13.29 10.79
N PRO A 210 10.80 14.32 9.94
CA PRO A 210 12.00 15.12 9.68
C PRO A 210 12.63 15.64 10.97
N MET A 211 13.96 15.64 11.05
CA MET A 211 14.68 16.06 12.27
C MET A 211 14.30 17.45 12.78
N GLN A 212 13.88 18.35 11.90
CA GLN A 212 13.44 19.71 12.28
C GLN A 212 12.21 19.73 13.21
N LEU A 213 11.42 18.66 13.24
CA LEU A 213 10.21 18.53 14.06
C LEU A 213 10.49 17.91 15.42
N ARG A 214 11.73 17.45 15.66
CA ARG A 214 12.18 16.82 16.90
C ARG A 214 11.91 17.65 18.14
N GLU A 215 12.31 18.90 18.13
CA GLU A 215 12.17 19.77 19.30
C GLU A 215 10.70 20.09 19.58
N THR A 216 9.88 20.23 18.53
CA THR A 216 8.43 20.43 18.65
C THR A 216 7.77 19.19 19.24
N PHE A 217 8.09 18.00 18.72
CA PHE A 217 7.57 16.74 19.22
C PHE A 217 7.92 16.55 20.69
N ARG A 218 9.20 16.75 21.06
CA ARG A 218 9.66 16.69 22.45
C ARG A 218 8.88 17.63 23.36
N ARG A 219 8.69 18.89 22.98
CA ARG A 219 7.99 19.87 23.84
C ARG A 219 6.53 19.50 24.10
N ARG A 220 5.84 18.86 23.14
CA ARG A 220 4.40 18.55 23.25
C ARG A 220 4.09 17.19 23.86
N THR A 221 4.99 16.22 23.77
CA THR A 221 4.82 14.95 24.48
C THR A 221 5.11 15.16 25.97
N THR A 222 4.07 15.16 26.79
CA THR A 222 4.18 15.20 28.25
C THR A 222 4.92 13.98 28.77
N ASN A 223 5.58 14.08 29.94
CA ASN A 223 6.36 12.98 30.51
C ASN A 223 5.58 11.66 30.63
N GLY A 224 4.27 11.73 30.96
CA GLY A 224 3.42 10.53 31.01
C GLY A 224 3.14 9.90 29.64
N ARG A 225 3.00 10.71 28.58
CA ARG A 225 2.83 10.21 27.21
C ARG A 225 4.12 9.64 26.63
N ARG A 226 5.29 10.17 26.99
CA ARG A 226 6.59 9.63 26.57
C ARG A 226 6.85 8.23 27.10
N GLN A 227 6.27 7.85 28.24
CA GLN A 227 6.42 6.50 28.79
C GLN A 227 5.63 5.45 28.00
N GLN A 228 4.69 5.88 27.15
CA GLN A 228 3.89 5.00 26.29
C GLN A 228 4.46 4.86 24.88
N LEU A 229 5.57 5.56 24.59
CA LEU A 229 6.19 5.63 23.28
C LEU A 229 7.67 5.31 23.38
N ASP A 230 8.09 4.29 22.66
CA ASP A 230 9.47 4.18 22.25
C ASP A 230 9.69 5.08 21.04
N PHE A 231 10.82 5.77 21.01
CA PHE A 231 11.19 6.55 19.84
C PHE A 231 12.66 6.35 19.54
N GLU A 232 12.94 6.01 18.29
CA GLU A 232 14.29 5.85 17.78
C GLU A 232 14.59 6.96 16.78
N PHE A 233 15.79 7.52 16.86
CA PHE A 233 16.25 8.51 15.89
C PHE A 233 17.05 7.77 14.82
N SER A 234 16.49 7.65 13.62
CA SER A 234 17.24 7.14 12.47
C SER A 234 18.00 8.28 11.82
N THR A 235 19.33 8.23 11.94
CA THR A 235 20.24 9.14 11.23
C THR A 235 20.30 8.86 9.73
N GLU A 236 19.91 7.66 9.29
CA GLU A 236 19.91 7.27 7.88
C GLU A 236 18.80 7.98 7.09
N PHE A 237 17.63 8.10 7.71
CA PHE A 237 16.45 8.71 7.07
C PHE A 237 16.17 10.13 7.58
N ASP A 238 17.10 10.73 8.34
CA ASP A 238 16.93 12.01 9.05
C ASP A 238 15.58 12.08 9.80
N SER A 239 15.21 10.95 10.42
CA SER A 239 13.85 10.74 10.89
C SER A 239 13.76 10.30 12.35
N ILE A 240 12.63 10.60 12.98
CA ILE A 240 12.22 10.03 14.26
C ILE A 240 11.26 8.90 13.92
N SER A 241 11.53 7.67 14.35
CA SER A 241 10.55 6.59 14.45
C SER A 241 9.88 6.69 15.80
N ILE A 242 8.55 6.65 15.84
CA ILE A 242 7.78 6.61 17.08
C ILE A 242 7.00 5.31 17.07
N VAL A 243 7.32 4.42 18.01
CA VAL A 243 6.69 3.12 18.22
C VAL A 243 5.93 3.15 19.53
N ARG A 244 4.65 2.81 19.49
CA ARG A 244 3.88 2.53 20.70
C ARG A 244 3.92 1.04 20.96
N HIS A 245 4.23 0.66 22.19
CA HIS A 245 4.02 -0.68 22.70
C HIS A 245 2.86 -0.63 23.69
N LEU A 246 1.88 -1.52 23.51
CA LEU A 246 0.78 -1.73 24.45
C LEU A 246 1.22 -2.64 25.60
#